data_AF-A0A4V2T4V1-F1
#
_entry.id   AF-A0A4V2T4V1-F1
#
_cell.length_a   1.000
_cell.length_b   1.000
_cell.length_c   1.000
_cell.angle_alpha   90.00
_cell.angle_beta   90.00
_cell.angle_gamma   90.00
#
_symmetry.space_group_name_H-M   'P 1'
#
loop_
_entity.id
_entity.type
_entity.pdbx_description
1 polymer ?
#
loop_
_entity_poly.entity_id
_entity_poly.type
_entity_poly.pdbx_seq_one_letter_code
_entity_poly.pdbx_strand_id
1 'polypeptide(L)'
;MKKRFNHTKRLPTLPKINWKLFVTFIILILTVSLLIKCVPKYISGGESKVGYIVLDKSEVPQKIQEILPRYRMLERALAAKIEDEVYVIVTRGEKLTAGYAVDIKNIQVLKDNEDEKLVVQVLFKDPDPDALVAQVLSYPFVVAKTNLKDLPKKIDLEVKYGE
;
A
#
# COMPACT_ATOMS: atom_id res chain seq x y z
N MET A 1 -39.60 48.81 59.54
CA MET A 1 -40.11 47.54 58.95
C MET A 1 -39.41 47.30 57.62
N LYS A 2 -38.86 46.08 57.42
CA LYS A 2 -38.30 45.45 56.20
C LYS A 2 -37.10 46.10 55.45
N LYS A 3 -35.95 45.44 55.60
CA LYS A 3 -34.83 45.41 54.63
C LYS A 3 -35.31 44.84 53.28
N ARG A 4 -34.83 45.39 52.17
CA ARG A 4 -34.72 44.67 50.89
C ARG A 4 -33.33 44.91 50.29
N PHE A 5 -32.53 43.86 50.33
CA PHE A 5 -31.31 43.71 49.55
C PHE A 5 -31.68 43.58 48.07
N ASN A 6 -31.01 44.31 47.19
CA ASN A 6 -30.89 43.93 45.78
C ASN A 6 -29.41 44.06 45.38
N HIS A 7 -28.77 42.91 45.18
CA HIS A 7 -27.44 42.82 44.57
C HIS A 7 -27.60 42.76 43.05
N THR A 8 -27.13 43.79 42.34
CA THR A 8 -26.87 43.70 40.90
C THR A 8 -25.36 43.69 40.69
N LYS A 9 -24.82 42.53 40.30
CA LYS A 9 -23.40 42.39 39.94
C LYS A 9 -23.15 43.17 38.66
N ARG A 10 -22.26 44.16 38.71
CA ARG A 10 -21.82 44.92 37.53
C ARG A 10 -20.81 44.10 36.74
N LEU A 11 -21.08 43.87 35.46
CA LEU A 11 -20.13 43.28 34.53
C LEU A 11 -19.09 44.35 34.10
N PRO A 12 -17.80 43.99 33.99
CA PRO A 12 -16.77 44.91 33.52
C PRO A 12 -16.97 45.25 32.04
N THR A 13 -16.78 46.52 31.70
CA THR A 13 -16.93 47.03 30.33
C THR A 13 -15.77 46.57 29.47
N LEU A 14 -16.08 45.94 28.33
CA LEU A 14 -15.06 45.50 27.37
C LEU A 14 -14.29 46.70 26.79
N PRO A 15 -12.97 46.57 26.57
CA PRO A 15 -12.16 47.64 26.00
C PRO A 15 -12.63 47.99 24.58
N LYS A 16 -12.47 49.27 24.19
CA LYS A 16 -12.87 49.79 22.87
C LYS A 16 -12.01 49.15 21.77
N ILE A 17 -12.48 48.01 21.26
CA ILE A 17 -11.84 47.25 20.19
C ILE A 17 -12.01 48.02 18.87
N ASN A 18 -10.88 48.31 18.23
CA ASN A 18 -10.86 48.92 16.90
C ASN A 18 -11.43 47.94 15.89
N TRP A 19 -12.56 48.28 15.27
CA TRP A 19 -13.27 47.41 14.34
C TRP A 19 -12.39 46.89 13.19
N LYS A 20 -11.44 47.71 12.73
CA LYS A 20 -10.42 47.32 11.73
C LYS A 20 -9.54 46.15 12.21
N LEU A 21 -9.16 46.14 13.48
CA LEU A 21 -8.38 45.05 14.11
C LEU A 21 -9.20 43.76 14.23
N PHE A 22 -10.52 43.87 14.39
CA PHE A 22 -11.40 42.71 14.47
C PHE A 22 -11.59 42.06 13.10
N VAL A 23 -11.79 42.88 12.07
CA VAL A 23 -11.89 42.41 10.67
C VAL A 23 -10.59 41.76 10.21
N THR A 24 -9.41 42.32 10.55
CA THR A 24 -8.13 41.69 10.22
C THR A 24 -7.94 40.33 10.90
N PHE A 25 -8.40 40.19 12.16
CA PHE A 25 -8.31 38.92 12.88
C PHE A 25 -9.22 37.85 12.28
N ILE A 26 -10.42 38.23 11.83
CA ILE A 26 -11.35 37.33 11.13
C ILE A 26 -10.75 36.86 9.80
N ILE A 27 -10.11 37.76 9.02
CA ILE A 27 -9.43 37.40 7.77
C ILE A 27 -8.24 36.46 8.03
N LEU A 28 -7.47 36.69 9.09
CA LEU A 28 -6.37 35.81 9.49
C LEU A 28 -6.88 34.41 9.88
N ILE A 29 -7.99 34.32 10.62
CA ILE A 29 -8.58 33.03 11.00
C ILE A 29 -9.15 32.30 9.77
N LEU A 30 -9.78 33.03 8.83
CA LEU A 30 -10.27 32.46 7.57
C LEU A 30 -9.12 31.91 6.72
N THR A 31 -8.02 32.65 6.58
CA THR A 31 -6.84 32.19 5.82
C THR A 31 -6.17 30.96 6.47
N VAL A 32 -6.04 30.93 7.80
CA VAL A 32 -5.53 29.75 8.53
C VAL A 32 -6.45 28.54 8.38
N SER A 33 -7.78 28.72 8.46
CA SER A 33 -8.73 27.61 8.28
C SER A 33 -8.75 27.05 6.84
N LEU A 34 -8.44 27.87 5.84
CA LEU A 34 -8.27 27.41 4.45
C LEU A 34 -6.99 26.58 4.30
N LEU A 35 -5.90 26.95 4.99
CA LEU A 35 -4.67 26.14 5.06
C LEU A 35 -4.89 24.80 5.79
N ILE A 36 -5.71 24.76 6.84
CA ILE A 36 -6.01 23.51 7.58
C ILE A 36 -6.87 22.55 6.74
N LYS A 37 -7.85 23.05 5.97
CA LYS A 37 -8.58 22.21 4.99
C LYS A 37 -7.70 21.82 3.80
N CYS A 38 -6.65 22.60 3.55
CA CYS A 38 -5.54 22.26 2.67
C CYS A 38 -4.42 21.47 3.41
N VAL A 39 -4.78 20.65 4.40
CA VAL A 39 -4.06 19.42 4.70
C VAL A 39 -4.84 18.27 4.08
N PRO A 40 -5.00 18.19 2.74
CA PRO A 40 -5.41 16.94 2.15
C PRO A 40 -4.22 16.02 2.40
N LYS A 41 -4.39 14.91 3.12
CA LYS A 41 -3.92 13.56 2.71
C LYS A 41 -2.53 13.42 2.03
N TYR A 42 -1.61 14.34 2.25
CA TYR A 42 -0.27 14.49 1.66
C TYR A 42 0.80 14.53 2.75
N ILE A 43 0.44 14.12 3.97
CA ILE A 43 1.43 13.65 4.93
C ILE A 43 1.82 12.25 4.46
N SER A 44 2.97 12.24 3.78
CA SER A 44 3.61 11.14 3.07
C SER A 44 3.38 9.76 3.67
N GLY A 45 2.59 8.93 2.98
CA GLY A 45 2.85 7.49 2.96
C GLY A 45 4.15 7.29 2.20
N GLY A 46 5.25 7.02 2.91
CA GLY A 46 6.55 6.79 2.29
C GLY A 46 6.49 5.50 1.48
N GLU A 47 6.36 5.61 0.15
CA GLU A 47 6.54 4.47 -0.74
C GLU A 47 8.04 4.24 -0.93
N SER A 48 8.55 3.09 -0.48
CA SER A 48 9.94 2.71 -0.71
C SER A 48 10.02 1.55 -1.68
N LYS A 49 10.67 1.76 -2.83
CA LYS A 49 10.95 0.70 -3.80
C LYS A 49 11.87 -0.35 -3.17
N VAL A 50 11.53 -1.61 -3.37
CA VAL A 50 12.29 -2.77 -2.94
C VAL A 50 13.16 -3.23 -4.10
N GLY A 51 14.46 -3.40 -3.85
CA GLY A 51 15.37 -3.97 -4.82
C GLY A 51 15.16 -5.48 -4.89
N TYR A 52 15.12 -6.04 -6.09
CA TYR A 52 14.94 -7.47 -6.28
C TYR A 52 15.64 -7.99 -7.52
N ILE A 53 15.92 -9.28 -7.52
CA ILE A 53 16.47 -10.04 -8.64
C ILE A 53 15.52 -11.22 -8.89
N VAL A 54 15.00 -11.33 -10.11
CA VAL A 54 14.19 -12.49 -10.52
C VAL A 54 15.13 -13.68 -10.68
N LEU A 55 14.77 -14.80 -10.08
CA LEU A 55 15.60 -16.00 -10.08
C LEU A 55 15.20 -16.93 -11.23
N ASP A 56 16.22 -17.56 -11.82
CA ASP A 56 15.98 -18.71 -12.68
C ASP A 56 15.53 -19.92 -11.86
N LYS A 57 14.85 -20.88 -12.50
CA LYS A 57 14.32 -22.08 -11.83
C LYS A 57 15.40 -22.87 -11.05
N SER A 58 16.63 -22.87 -11.54
CA SER A 58 17.78 -23.53 -10.89
C SER A 58 18.28 -22.82 -9.64
N GLU A 59 18.00 -21.51 -9.52
CA GLU A 59 18.44 -20.67 -8.40
C GLU A 59 17.39 -20.59 -7.29
N VAL A 60 16.15 -21.04 -7.56
CA VAL A 60 15.07 -21.05 -6.57
C VAL A 60 15.42 -22.03 -5.44
N PRO A 61 15.48 -21.59 -4.18
CA PRO A 61 15.74 -22.46 -3.03
C PRO A 61 14.80 -23.67 -2.99
N GLN A 62 15.35 -24.86 -2.71
CA GLN A 62 14.60 -26.12 -2.69
C GLN A 62 13.35 -26.05 -1.79
N LYS A 63 13.47 -25.37 -0.64
CA LYS A 63 12.36 -25.17 0.30
C LYS A 63 11.16 -24.43 -0.31
N ILE A 64 11.38 -23.52 -1.27
CA ILE A 64 10.28 -22.87 -2.02
C ILE A 64 9.63 -23.86 -2.98
N GLN A 65 10.43 -24.68 -3.67
CA GLN A 65 9.93 -25.69 -4.61
C GLN A 65 9.02 -26.73 -3.91
N GLU A 66 9.35 -27.10 -2.68
CA GLU A 66 8.57 -28.05 -1.88
C GLU A 66 7.21 -27.49 -1.43
N ILE A 67 7.10 -26.18 -1.19
CA ILE A 67 5.85 -25.54 -0.73
C ILE A 67 4.97 -25.02 -1.88
N LEU A 68 5.56 -24.69 -3.03
CA LEU A 68 4.86 -24.16 -4.22
C LEU A 68 3.61 -24.97 -4.62
N PRO A 69 3.62 -26.32 -4.62
CA PRO A 69 2.45 -27.11 -4.97
C PRO A 69 1.19 -26.79 -4.15
N ARG A 70 1.34 -26.31 -2.91
CA ARG A 70 0.21 -25.96 -2.02
C ARG A 70 -0.54 -24.70 -2.47
N TYR A 71 0.13 -23.83 -3.22
CA TYR A 71 -0.41 -22.53 -3.64
C TYR A 71 -0.69 -22.47 -5.14
N ARG A 72 -0.39 -23.55 -5.87
CA ARG A 72 -0.48 -23.61 -7.33
C ARG A 72 -1.86 -23.39 -7.92
N MET A 73 -2.93 -23.48 -7.12
CA MET A 73 -4.31 -23.29 -7.57
C MET A 73 -4.79 -21.84 -7.52
N LEU A 74 -4.03 -20.93 -6.89
CA LEU A 74 -4.45 -19.55 -6.66
C LEU A 74 -3.54 -18.56 -7.39
N GLU A 75 -4.13 -17.48 -7.87
CA GLU A 75 -3.40 -16.27 -8.26
C GLU A 75 -3.08 -15.45 -7.01
N ARG A 76 -1.81 -15.43 -6.60
CA ARG A 76 -1.42 -14.82 -5.33
C ARG A 76 0.05 -14.45 -5.28
N ALA A 77 0.37 -13.42 -4.48
CA ALA A 77 1.72 -13.13 -4.02
C ALA A 77 1.95 -13.67 -2.60
N LEU A 78 3.13 -14.22 -2.36
CA LEU A 78 3.59 -14.76 -1.09
C LEU A 78 4.99 -14.23 -0.80
N ALA A 79 5.36 -14.14 0.47
CA ALA A 79 6.72 -13.89 0.89
C ALA A 79 7.21 -15.03 1.78
N ALA A 80 8.48 -15.42 1.63
CA ALA A 80 9.12 -16.42 2.47
C ALA A 80 10.53 -15.95 2.85
N LYS A 81 10.92 -16.14 4.11
CA LYS A 81 12.29 -15.90 4.59
C LYS A 81 13.03 -17.23 4.73
N ILE A 82 14.17 -17.37 4.06
CA ILE A 82 15.00 -18.58 4.05
C ILE A 82 16.45 -18.13 4.20
N GLU A 83 17.16 -18.62 5.21
CA GLU A 83 18.57 -18.28 5.46
C GLU A 83 18.81 -16.75 5.48
N ASP A 84 17.94 -16.04 6.20
CA ASP A 84 17.90 -14.58 6.30
C ASP A 84 17.60 -13.79 5.01
N GLU A 85 17.37 -14.46 3.90
CA GLU A 85 16.99 -13.85 2.64
C GLU A 85 15.47 -13.88 2.43
N VAL A 86 14.90 -12.78 1.96
CA VAL A 86 13.45 -12.65 1.72
C VAL A 86 13.14 -12.83 0.24
N TYR A 87 12.30 -13.81 -0.06
CA TYR A 87 11.85 -14.14 -1.40
C TYR A 87 10.37 -13.78 -1.56
N VAL A 88 10.03 -13.21 -2.71
CA VAL A 88 8.66 -12.98 -3.15
C VAL A 88 8.32 -13.98 -4.23
N ILE A 89 7.21 -14.68 -4.07
CA ILE A 89 6.69 -15.69 -5.00
C ILE A 89 5.35 -15.20 -5.52
N VAL A 90 5.17 -15.18 -6.83
CA VAL A 90 3.87 -14.90 -7.45
C VAL A 90 3.44 -16.08 -8.29
N THR A 91 2.22 -16.58 -8.03
CA THR A 91 1.61 -17.69 -8.76
C THR A 91 0.47 -17.19 -9.64
N ARG A 92 0.27 -17.84 -10.79
CA ARG A 92 -0.84 -17.59 -11.73
C ARG A 92 -2.00 -18.57 -11.57
N GLY A 93 -2.00 -19.39 -10.53
CA GLY A 93 -2.96 -20.47 -10.40
C GLY A 93 -2.75 -21.58 -11.45
N GLU A 94 -3.67 -22.54 -11.43
CA GLU A 94 -3.69 -23.64 -12.40
C GLU A 94 -4.30 -23.14 -13.71
N LYS A 95 -3.65 -23.44 -14.83
CA LYS A 95 -4.13 -23.13 -16.17
C LYS A 95 -4.25 -24.42 -16.98
N LEU A 96 -5.29 -24.51 -17.79
CA LEU A 96 -5.60 -25.72 -18.56
C LEU A 96 -4.77 -25.85 -19.86
N THR A 97 -4.01 -24.82 -20.20
CA THR A 97 -3.13 -24.80 -21.36
C THR A 97 -1.78 -24.16 -21.02
N ALA A 98 -0.80 -24.33 -21.91
CA ALA A 98 0.46 -23.61 -21.89
C ALA A 98 0.29 -22.16 -22.37
N GLY A 99 1.35 -21.35 -22.25
CA GLY A 99 1.41 -19.97 -22.76
C GLY A 99 1.07 -18.88 -21.74
N TYR A 100 0.56 -19.26 -20.57
CA TYR A 100 0.37 -18.34 -19.46
C TYR A 100 1.72 -17.99 -18.78
N ALA A 101 2.02 -16.70 -18.58
CA ALA A 101 3.22 -16.23 -17.89
C ALA A 101 2.96 -15.09 -16.89
N VAL A 102 3.90 -14.90 -15.97
CA VAL A 102 3.90 -13.81 -14.97
C VAL A 102 5.27 -13.16 -14.90
N ASP A 103 5.30 -11.83 -14.96
CA ASP A 103 6.50 -11.03 -14.72
C ASP A 103 6.28 -10.11 -13.52
N ILE A 104 7.24 -10.03 -12.61
CA ILE A 104 7.26 -8.96 -11.59
C ILE A 104 7.72 -7.67 -12.28
N LYS A 105 6.97 -6.58 -12.09
CA LYS A 105 7.32 -5.25 -12.63
C LYS A 105 7.86 -4.34 -11.55
N ASN A 106 7.31 -4.40 -10.35
CA ASN A 106 7.73 -3.55 -9.25
C ASN A 106 7.36 -4.22 -7.91
N ILE A 107 8.20 -3.98 -6.91
CA ILE A 107 7.94 -4.38 -5.54
C ILE A 107 8.16 -3.13 -4.70
N GLN A 108 7.17 -2.75 -3.91
CA GLN A 108 7.26 -1.56 -3.07
C GLN A 108 6.65 -1.82 -1.71
N VAL A 109 7.21 -1.16 -0.70
CA VAL A 109 6.61 -1.11 0.63
C VAL A 109 5.80 0.16 0.72
N LEU A 110 4.54 0.02 1.14
CA LEU A 110 3.68 1.13 1.52
C LEU A 110 3.53 1.14 3.04
N LYS A 111 3.78 2.31 3.63
CA LYS A 111 3.54 2.58 5.06
C LYS A 111 2.28 3.43 5.19
N ASP A 112 1.25 2.87 5.80
CA ASP A 112 0.03 3.61 6.16
C ASP A 112 -0.12 3.62 7.68
N ASN A 113 0.19 4.77 8.29
CA ASN A 113 0.22 5.01 9.73
C ASN A 113 1.20 4.08 10.50
N GLU A 114 0.81 2.83 10.74
CA GLU A 114 1.57 1.82 11.53
C GLU A 114 1.66 0.44 10.83
N ASP A 115 0.91 0.23 9.75
CA ASP A 115 0.93 -1.02 9.00
C ASP A 115 1.85 -0.90 7.78
N GLU A 116 2.87 -1.76 7.75
CA GLU A 116 3.75 -1.93 6.61
C GLU A 116 3.21 -3.05 5.71
N LYS A 117 2.91 -2.72 4.45
CA LYS A 117 2.45 -3.68 3.46
C LYS A 117 3.36 -3.72 2.25
N LEU A 118 3.66 -4.92 1.79
CA LEU A 118 4.39 -5.14 0.55
C LEU A 118 3.40 -5.19 -0.61
N VAL A 119 3.54 -4.30 -1.59
CA VAL A 119 2.77 -4.31 -2.82
C VAL A 119 3.63 -4.90 -3.93
N VAL A 120 3.17 -5.98 -4.53
CA VAL A 120 3.84 -6.65 -5.65
C VAL A 120 3.04 -6.38 -6.91
N GLN A 121 3.60 -5.56 -7.80
CA GLN A 121 3.02 -5.25 -9.10
C GLN A 121 3.54 -6.23 -10.13
N VAL A 122 2.63 -6.91 -10.81
CA VAL A 122 2.96 -7.92 -11.81
C VAL A 122 2.27 -7.66 -13.14
N LEU A 123 2.86 -8.22 -14.20
CA LEU A 123 2.24 -8.33 -15.50
C LEU A 123 1.88 -9.80 -15.77
N PHE A 124 0.59 -10.04 -15.93
CA PHE A 124 0.00 -11.31 -16.29
C PHE A 124 -0.16 -11.36 -17.80
N LYS A 125 0.47 -12.35 -18.46
CA LYS A 125 0.44 -12.51 -19.92
C LYS A 125 -0.29 -13.79 -20.28
N ASP A 126 -1.45 -13.66 -20.88
CA ASP A 126 -2.24 -14.80 -21.33
C ASP A 126 -1.81 -15.19 -22.76
N PRO A 127 -1.96 -16.46 -23.16
CA PRO A 127 -1.74 -16.82 -24.55
C PRO A 127 -2.72 -16.07 -25.45
N ASP A 128 -2.27 -15.73 -26.65
CA ASP A 128 -3.15 -15.18 -27.68
C ASP A 128 -4.33 -16.15 -27.92
N PRO A 129 -5.58 -15.65 -27.99
CA PRO A 129 -6.76 -16.49 -28.25
C PRO A 129 -6.64 -17.36 -29.52
N ASP A 130 -5.90 -16.89 -30.53
CA ASP A 130 -5.68 -17.57 -31.80
C ASP A 130 -4.38 -18.39 -31.82
N ALA A 131 -3.57 -18.35 -30.76
CA ALA A 131 -2.34 -19.13 -30.67
C ALA A 131 -2.62 -20.62 -30.46
N LEU A 132 -1.92 -21.44 -31.24
CA LEU A 132 -1.86 -22.87 -31.03
C LEU A 132 -0.98 -23.18 -29.80
N VAL A 133 -1.63 -23.36 -28.65
CA VAL A 133 -0.99 -23.74 -27.38
C VAL A 133 -1.27 -25.18 -27.00
N ALA A 134 -0.31 -25.82 -26.32
CA ALA A 134 -0.48 -27.17 -25.82
C ALA A 134 -1.56 -27.24 -24.73
N GLN A 135 -2.44 -28.23 -24.81
CA GLN A 135 -3.47 -28.52 -23.80
C GLN A 135 -2.88 -29.37 -22.68
N VAL A 136 -2.16 -28.72 -21.78
CA VAL A 136 -1.54 -29.34 -20.61
C VAL A 136 -1.77 -28.46 -19.39
N LEU A 137 -2.01 -29.09 -18.24
CA LEU A 137 -2.06 -28.39 -16.97
C LEU A 137 -0.72 -27.67 -16.73
N SER A 138 -0.77 -26.36 -16.58
CA SER A 138 0.39 -25.52 -16.32
C SER A 138 0.21 -24.72 -15.04
N TYR A 139 1.35 -24.42 -14.40
CA TYR A 139 1.41 -23.72 -13.11
C TYR A 139 2.44 -22.58 -13.21
N PRO A 140 2.13 -21.47 -13.89
CA PRO A 140 3.09 -20.39 -14.05
C PRO A 140 3.36 -19.70 -12.71
N PHE A 141 4.63 -19.46 -12.42
CA PHE A 141 5.06 -18.73 -11.24
C PHE A 141 6.37 -17.98 -11.52
N VAL A 142 6.66 -17.00 -10.69
CA VAL A 142 7.93 -16.28 -10.68
C VAL A 142 8.40 -16.10 -9.23
N VAL A 143 9.70 -16.20 -9.01
CA VAL A 143 10.34 -15.99 -7.71
C VAL A 143 11.35 -14.88 -7.85
N ALA A 144 11.32 -13.93 -6.93
CA ALA A 144 12.33 -12.88 -6.83
C ALA A 144 12.97 -12.90 -5.44
N LYS A 145 14.30 -12.85 -5.41
CA LYS A 145 15.07 -12.55 -4.20
C LYS A 145 15.04 -11.04 -3.99
N THR A 146 14.68 -10.59 -2.80
CA THR A 146 14.56 -9.17 -2.46
C THR A 146 15.67 -8.72 -1.52
N ASN A 147 15.89 -7.41 -1.42
CA ASN A 147 16.79 -6.82 -0.44
C ASN A 147 16.11 -6.47 0.90
N LEU A 148 14.92 -7.03 1.16
CA LEU A 148 14.23 -6.87 2.44
C LEU A 148 14.96 -7.64 3.54
N LYS A 149 15.06 -7.04 4.72
CA LYS A 149 15.66 -7.68 5.90
C LYS A 149 14.68 -8.60 6.63
N ASP A 150 13.42 -8.20 6.64
CA ASP A 150 12.37 -8.84 7.41
C ASP A 150 11.18 -9.20 6.53
N LEU A 151 10.45 -10.22 6.96
CA LEU A 151 9.25 -10.68 6.26
C LEU A 151 8.14 -9.61 6.39
N PRO A 152 7.48 -9.19 5.31
CA PRO A 152 6.39 -8.24 5.40
C PRO A 152 5.20 -8.85 6.14
N LYS A 153 4.51 -8.03 6.95
CA LYS A 153 3.32 -8.48 7.69
C LYS A 153 2.11 -8.70 6.77
N LYS A 154 2.00 -7.89 5.72
CA LYS A 154 0.92 -7.94 4.73
C LYS A 154 1.52 -7.88 3.32
N ILE A 155 0.88 -8.59 2.40
CA ILE A 155 1.26 -8.59 0.99
C ILE A 155 0.02 -8.41 0.13
N ASP A 156 0.05 -7.39 -0.73
CA ASP A 156 -0.96 -7.09 -1.73
C ASP A 156 -0.40 -7.42 -3.12
N LEU A 157 -1.22 -8.07 -3.93
CA LEU A 157 -0.90 -8.35 -5.33
C LEU A 157 -1.66 -7.36 -6.22
N GLU A 158 -0.93 -6.56 -6.97
CA GLU A 158 -1.48 -5.66 -7.99
C GLU A 158 -1.19 -6.24 -9.37
N VAL A 159 -2.26 -6.65 -10.07
CA VAL A 159 -2.16 -7.30 -11.38
C VAL A 159 -2.43 -6.30 -12.48
N LYS A 160 -1.54 -6.23 -13.46
CA LYS A 160 -1.82 -5.70 -14.80
C LYS A 160 -1.86 -6.86 -15.78
N TYR A 161 -2.77 -6.82 -16.72
CA TYR A 161 -2.82 -7.78 -17.82
C TYR A 161 -2.04 -7.19 -19.01
N GLY A 162 -1.13 -7.98 -19.56
CA GLY A 162 -0.43 -7.67 -20.80
C GLY A 162 -1.34 -8.00 -21.97
N GLU A 163 -1.27 -7.15 -22.99
CA GLU A 163 -1.79 -7.44 -24.33
C GLU A 163 -0.91 -8.47 -25.05
#